data_AF-A0AAU7L4Q8-F1
#
_entry.id   AF-A0AAU7L4Q8-F1
#
_cell.length_a   1.000
_cell.length_b   1.000
_cell.length_c   1.000
_cell.angle_alpha   90.00
_cell.angle_beta   90.00
_cell.angle_gamma   90.00
#
_symmetry.space_group_name_H-M   'P 1'
#
loop_
_entity.id
_entity.type
_entity.pdbx_description
1 polymer ?
#
loop_
_entity_poly.entity_id
_entity_poly.type
_entity_poly.pdbx_seq_one_letter_code
_entity_poly.pdbx_strand_id
1 'polypeptide(L)' 'MHPSTNTMLIIIVTGVALMLLGFGLRDRNIGMGLMGIGLITAIGTIIYKAYITFY' A
#
# COMPACT_ATOMS: atom_id res chain seq x y z
N MET A 1 -18.38 -9.38 -5.22
CA MET A 1 -18.10 -9.12 -3.79
C MET A 1 -18.14 -7.61 -3.60
N HIS A 2 -18.99 -7.08 -2.72
CA HIS A 2 -19.06 -5.64 -2.45
C HIS A 2 -17.68 -5.16 -1.96
N PRO A 3 -17.06 -4.14 -2.57
CA PRO A 3 -15.78 -3.63 -2.08
C PRO A 3 -15.98 -2.99 -0.71
N SER A 4 -15.66 -3.73 0.34
CA SER A 4 -15.78 -3.25 1.71
C SER A 4 -14.71 -2.17 1.96
N THR A 5 -15.16 -0.95 2.28
CA THR A 5 -14.27 0.19 2.59
C THR A 5 -13.25 -0.15 3.67
N ASN A 6 -13.63 -1.00 4.63
CA ASN A 6 -12.75 -1.51 5.69
C ASN A 6 -11.57 -2.31 5.12
N THR A 7 -11.79 -3.14 4.09
CA THR A 7 -10.74 -3.93 3.45
C THR A 7 -9.71 -3.03 2.77
N MET A 8 -10.16 -1.95 2.11
CA MET A 8 -9.24 -0.99 1.47
C MET A 8 -8.43 -0.19 2.50
N LEU A 9 -9.03 0.19 3.62
CA LEU A 9 -8.33 0.84 4.72
C LEU A 9 -7.25 -0.07 5.31
N ILE A 10 -7.55 -1.35 5.52
CA ILE A 10 -6.55 -2.33 5.98
C ILE A 10 -5.38 -2.39 5.01
N ILE A 11 -5.63 -2.48 3.70
CA ILE A 11 -4.56 -2.56 2.69
C ILE A 11 -3.69 -1.29 2.68
N ILE A 12 -4.29 -0.10 2.79
CA ILE A 12 -3.54 1.16 2.88
C ILE A 12 -2.67 1.22 4.14
N VAL A 13 -3.24 0.90 5.31
CA VAL A 13 -2.51 0.90 6.58
C VAL A 13 -1.35 -0.11 6.53
N THR A 14 -1.58 -1.27 5.93
CA THR A 14 -0.54 -2.30 5.75
C THR A 14 0.56 -1.82 4.79
N GLY A 15 0.20 -1.13 3.71
CA GLY A 15 1.16 -0.52 2.77
C GLY A 15 2.01 0.56 3.41
N VAL A 16 1.42 1.43 4.25
CA VAL A 16 2.16 2.45 5.02
C VAL A 16 3.08 1.80 6.05
N ALA A 17 2.62 0.77 6.76
CA ALA A 17 3.48 0.03 7.70
C ALA A 17 4.68 -0.61 6.99
N LEU A 18 4.49 -1.18 5.79
CA LEU A 18 5.57 -1.71 4.96
C LEU A 18 6.57 -0.62 4.53
N MET A 19 6.10 0.59 4.19
CA MET A 19 7.00 1.71 3.90
C MET A 19 7.82 2.13 5.13
N LEU A 20 7.20 2.18 6.31
CA LEU A 20 7.89 2.55 7.55
C LEU A 20 8.95 1.50 7.94
N LEU A 21 8.63 0.22 7.79
CA LEU A 21 9.59 -0.87 7.98
C LEU A 21 10.70 -0.84 6.92
N GLY A 22 10.35 -0.53 5.67
CA GLY A 22 11.33 -0.34 4.60
C GLY A 22 12.25 0.85 4.84
N PHE A 23 11.73 1.93 5.43
CA PHE A 23 12.51 3.10 5.83
C PHE A 23 13.48 2.77 6.98
N GLY A 24 13.05 1.98 7.96
CA GLY A 24 13.91 1.51 9.05
C GLY A 24 15.02 0.55 8.60
N LEU A 25 14.84 -0.13 7.46
CA LEU A 25 15.83 -1.02 6.85
C LEU A 25 16.49 -0.40 5.61
N ARG A 26 16.35 0.92 5.40
CA ARG A 26 16.70 1.62 4.15
C ARG A 26 18.15 1.42 3.73
N ASP A 27 19.06 1.29 4.68
CA ASP A 27 20.49 1.07 4.42
C ASP A 27 20.79 -0.31 3.82
N ARG A 28 19.81 -1.23 3.84
CA ARG A 28 19.88 -2.52 3.17
C ARG A 28 19.08 -2.46 1.88
N ASN A 29 19.54 -3.17 0.84
CA ASN A 29 18.79 -3.35 -0.42
C ASN A 29 17.33 -3.81 -0.19
N ILE A 30 17.09 -4.56 0.90
CA ILE A 30 15.77 -5.03 1.30
C ILE A 30 14.85 -3.87 1.73
N GLY A 31 15.39 -2.83 2.39
CA GLY A 31 14.61 -1.65 2.78
C GLY A 31 14.13 -0.84 1.59
N MET A 32 14.98 -0.67 0.57
CA MET A 32 14.56 -0.04 -0.70
C MET A 32 13.44 -0.84 -1.39
N GLY A 33 13.54 -2.17 -1.38
CA GLY A 33 12.48 -3.05 -1.90
C GLY A 33 11.16 -2.92 -1.12
N LEU A 34 11.23 -2.93 0.21
CA LEU A 34 10.05 -2.80 1.09
C LEU A 34 9.37 -1.44 0.94
N MET A 35 10.13 -0.35 0.79
CA MET A 35 9.56 0.97 0.48
C MET A 35 8.85 1.00 -0.87
N GLY A 36 9.45 0.38 -1.90
CA GLY A 36 8.84 0.28 -3.23
C GLY A 36 7.54 -0.54 -3.23
N ILE A 37 7.53 -1.68 -2.54
CA ILE A 37 6.34 -2.54 -2.39
C ILE A 37 5.23 -1.79 -1.65
N GLY A 38 5.58 -1.08 -0.57
CA GLY A 38 4.62 -0.23 0.15
C GLY A 38 3.99 0.83 -0.75
N LEU A 39 4.78 1.50 -1.59
CA LEU A 39 4.33 2.50 -2.55
C LEU A 39 3.37 1.93 -3.59
N ILE A 40 3.74 0.82 -4.22
CA ILE A 40 2.90 0.16 -5.22
C ILE A 40 1.57 -0.28 -4.60
N THR A 41 1.61 -0.79 -3.37
CA THR A 41 0.41 -1.23 -2.64
C THR A 41 -0.53 -0.06 -2.34
N ALA A 42 0.02 1.07 -1.88
CA ALA A 42 -0.76 2.28 -1.60
C ALA A 42 -1.39 2.86 -2.88
N ILE A 43 -0.59 3.01 -3.95
CA ILE A 43 -1.06 3.52 -5.24
C ILE A 43 -2.11 2.59 -5.85
N GLY A 44 -1.85 1.28 -5.85
CA GLY A 44 -2.80 0.28 -6.37
C GLY A 44 -4.15 0.31 -5.66
N THR A 45 -4.14 0.53 -4.34
CA THR A 45 -5.39 0.63 -3.56
C THR A 45 -6.17 1.91 -3.88
N ILE A 46 -5.46 3.03 -4.09
CA ILE A 46 -6.09 4.28 -4.51
C ILE A 46 -6.70 4.14 -5.90
N ILE A 47 -5.97 3.55 -6.86
CA ILE A 47 -6.46 3.30 -8.22
C ILE A 47 -7.67 2.37 -8.20
N TYR A 48 -7.61 1.27 -7.44
CA TYR A 48 -8.73 0.33 -7.31
C TYR A 48 -9.97 1.00 -6.72
N LYS A 49 -9.80 1.84 -5.68
CA LYS A 49 -10.90 2.59 -5.11
C LYS A 49 -11.46 3.64 -6.06
N ALA A 50 -10.60 4.33 -6.81
CA ALA A 50 -11.00 5.28 -7.83
C ALA A 50 -11.81 4.58 -8.94
N TYR A 51 -11.36 3.42 -9.41
CA TYR A 51 -12.08 2.61 -10.40
C TYR A 51 -13.50 2.29 -9.93
N ILE A 52 -13.67 1.72 -8.73
CA ILE A 52 -14.99 1.42 -8.17
C ILE A 52 -15.87 2.65 -7.98
N THR A 53 -15.27 3.81 -7.71
CA THR A 53 -16.01 5.05 -7.43
C THR A 53 -16.49 5.72 -8.72
N PHE A 54 -15.70 5.65 -9.79
CA PHE A 54 -15.97 6.37 -11.04
C PHE A 54 -16.48 5.49 -12.18
N TYR A 55 -16.40 4.16 -12.06
CA TYR A 55 -16.76 3.18 -13.10
C TYR A 55 -17.49 1.98 -12.51
#